data_AF-A0A940X3E0-F1
#
_entry.id   AF-A0A940X3E0-F1
#
_cell.length_a   1.000
_cell.length_b   1.000
_cell.length_c   1.000
_cell.angle_alpha   90.00
_cell.angle_beta   90.00
_cell.angle_gamma   90.00
#
_symmetry.space_group_name_H-M   'P 1'
#
loop_
_entity.id
_entity.type
_entity.pdbx_description
1 polymer ?
#
loop_
_entity_poly.entity_id
_entity_poly.type
_entity_poly.pdbx_seq_one_letter_code
_entity_poly.pdbx_strand_id
1 'polypeptide(L)'
;MKHGGLSFHHPVAFWLGCALIVAGVFSHMPMFMMGQHTHWQMVGMPMTTEMWIGMAIIPLGLALSAYGVMPRVAQLREAMRGDAGHLHFHVADGVPLNGEHWKLVLVLMVALAVDVMKPATLGFVMPGMSAEYEISKPTASLLALVALTGTTVGSVVWGRVADLFGRRAAILLGALMFIGTAICGAMPTFHWNLAMCFLMGASAGGLLPITFTLMAETVPAAHRGWLLVALGGIGTSAGYLLAAGAAATLGEMFSWRVLWLLGLPTGALIVFLYRFIPESPRFLSNAGLAEQARAVLRKFSGDAYAAVERDDGVHPGAPVIDEQHPVAGARQLLRGRHAGISWGLLTAGVAWGLANFGFLLWLPVNLTELGIDPKATSALLAKSAVLALPGIGVVIWLYHRWSSFKSLVLFIALTALSLLAFAAMGWLQMRSNALVVACTVSLLVTISGVIAMLIPYAAEIYPVHLRGTGSGVIAASSKAGGILGAGLGVMGFFGHFALSALLIAVPMLAACALLLRSGVETRGRRLEEIEQAMAE
;
A
#
# COMPACT_ATOMS: atom_id res chain seq x y z
N MET A 1 32.30 14.60 11.90
CA MET A 1 31.33 15.06 10.89
C MET A 1 29.92 14.72 11.37
N LYS A 2 29.25 15.67 12.05
CA LYS A 2 27.83 15.57 12.42
C LYS A 2 27.02 16.06 11.21
N HIS A 3 26.64 15.15 10.31
CA HIS A 3 25.71 15.51 9.24
C HIS A 3 24.29 15.56 9.81
N GLY A 4 23.66 16.73 9.70
CA GLY A 4 22.31 17.03 10.18
C GLY A 4 21.21 16.25 9.46
N GLY A 5 21.03 15.00 9.87
CA GLY A 5 19.85 14.21 9.56
C GLY A 5 19.42 13.46 10.80
N LEU A 6 18.16 13.64 11.21
CA LEU A 6 17.38 12.81 12.13
C LEU A 6 18.08 11.51 12.55
N SER A 7 18.72 11.53 13.73
CA SER A 7 19.57 10.45 14.23
C SER A 7 18.73 9.28 14.75
N PHE A 8 19.06 8.05 14.35
CA PHE A 8 18.58 6.86 15.05
C PHE A 8 18.89 6.99 16.55
N HIS A 9 17.96 6.54 17.40
CA HIS A 9 18.18 6.58 18.85
C HIS A 9 19.33 5.68 19.28
N HIS A 10 19.35 4.45 18.75
CA HIS A 10 20.44 3.51 18.94
C HIS A 10 20.93 3.00 17.57
N PRO A 11 21.80 3.76 16.88
CA PRO A 11 22.24 3.41 15.52
C PRO A 11 22.95 2.05 15.48
N VAL A 12 23.73 1.73 16.52
CA VAL A 12 24.41 0.43 16.63
C VAL A 12 23.40 -0.71 16.70
N ALA A 13 22.34 -0.57 17.50
CA ALA A 13 21.28 -1.58 17.59
C ALA A 13 20.55 -1.75 16.26
N PHE A 14 20.24 -0.65 15.57
CA PHE A 14 19.61 -0.70 14.26
C PHE A 14 20.46 -1.48 13.24
N TRP A 15 21.73 -1.09 13.07
CA TRP A 15 22.61 -1.73 12.10
C TRP A 15 22.97 -3.16 12.46
N LEU A 16 23.10 -3.47 13.75
CA LEU A 16 23.26 -4.85 14.21
C LEU A 16 22.02 -5.68 13.87
N GLY A 17 20.82 -5.14 14.08
CA GLY A 17 19.57 -5.79 13.70
C GLY A 17 19.46 -6.04 12.20
N CYS A 18 19.80 -5.06 11.36
CA CYS A 18 19.90 -5.23 9.91
C CYS A 18 20.88 -6.35 9.52
N ALA A 19 22.07 -6.36 10.13
CA ALA A 19 23.09 -7.38 9.87
C ALA A 19 22.62 -8.78 10.27
N LEU A 20 21.92 -8.90 11.41
CA LEU A 20 21.32 -10.17 11.87
C LEU A 20 20.26 -10.68 10.89
N ILE A 21 19.37 -9.82 10.40
CA ILE A 21 18.36 -10.22 9.40
C ILE A 21 19.05 -10.72 8.13
N VAL A 22 20.01 -9.96 7.60
CA VAL A 22 20.75 -10.32 6.39
C VAL A 22 21.50 -11.65 6.58
N ALA A 23 22.20 -11.82 7.70
CA ALA A 23 22.88 -13.07 8.04
C ALA A 23 21.92 -14.26 8.16
N GLY A 24 20.76 -14.05 8.78
CA GLY A 24 19.72 -15.08 8.90
C GLY A 24 19.10 -15.47 7.57
N VAL A 25 18.95 -14.53 6.62
CA VAL A 25 18.53 -14.87 5.25
C VAL A 25 19.64 -15.64 4.52
N PHE A 26 20.90 -15.20 4.64
CA PHE A 26 22.03 -15.88 4.01
C PHE A 26 22.27 -17.31 4.52
N SER A 27 21.89 -17.63 5.76
CA SER A 27 22.00 -18.99 6.29
C SER A 27 21.11 -20.01 5.57
N HIS A 28 20.16 -19.55 4.75
CA HIS A 28 19.31 -20.39 3.90
C HIS A 28 19.89 -20.63 2.50
N MET A 29 20.92 -19.87 2.10
CA MET A 29 21.56 -19.98 0.79
C MET A 29 22.27 -21.33 0.56
N PRO A 30 22.93 -21.95 1.56
CA PRO A 30 23.51 -23.28 1.39
C PRO A 30 22.49 -24.35 0.96
N MET A 31 21.29 -24.37 1.55
CA MET A 31 20.24 -25.30 1.13
C MET A 31 19.79 -25.00 -0.30
N PHE A 32 19.62 -23.72 -0.65
CA PHE A 32 19.28 -23.35 -2.03
C PHE A 32 20.34 -23.84 -3.03
N MET A 33 21.63 -23.74 -2.69
CA MET A 33 22.73 -24.26 -3.51
C MET A 33 22.77 -25.79 -3.57
N MET A 34 22.37 -26.51 -2.51
CA MET A 34 22.25 -27.98 -2.55
C MET A 34 21.24 -28.44 -3.62
N GLY A 35 20.19 -27.64 -3.85
CA GLY A 35 19.20 -27.90 -4.90
C GLY A 35 19.74 -27.78 -6.33
N GLN A 36 20.95 -27.25 -6.57
CA GLN A 36 21.47 -27.04 -7.93
C GLN A 36 21.53 -28.33 -8.77
N HIS A 37 21.80 -29.46 -8.14
CA HIS A 37 21.89 -30.77 -8.80
C HIS A 37 20.53 -31.44 -9.00
N THR A 38 19.48 -30.94 -8.35
CA THR A 38 18.09 -31.43 -8.44
C THR A 38 17.18 -30.44 -9.15
N HIS A 39 17.72 -29.66 -10.10
CA HIS A 39 16.97 -28.61 -10.81
C HIS A 39 16.28 -27.61 -9.86
N TRP A 40 16.94 -27.27 -8.76
CA TRP A 40 16.47 -26.36 -7.71
C TRP A 40 15.24 -26.85 -6.95
N GLN A 41 14.92 -28.15 -7.02
CA GLN A 41 13.87 -28.77 -6.22
C GLN A 41 14.37 -29.08 -4.82
N MET A 42 13.64 -28.59 -3.80
CA MET A 42 14.00 -28.74 -2.39
C MET A 42 12.89 -29.35 -1.53
N VAL A 43 11.80 -29.80 -2.17
CA VAL A 43 10.69 -30.42 -1.46
C VAL A 43 11.15 -31.68 -0.74
N GLY A 44 10.79 -31.78 0.54
CA GLY A 44 11.15 -32.93 1.39
C GLY A 44 12.57 -32.95 1.92
N MET A 45 13.43 -31.98 1.57
CA MET A 45 14.77 -31.89 2.15
C MET A 45 14.71 -31.55 3.66
N PRO A 46 15.51 -32.23 4.50
CA PRO A 46 15.56 -31.92 5.93
C PRO A 46 16.14 -30.52 6.14
N MET A 47 15.47 -29.70 6.96
CA MET A 47 15.99 -28.38 7.33
C MET A 47 17.28 -28.52 8.13
N THR A 48 18.32 -27.83 7.69
CA THR A 48 19.63 -27.85 8.35
C THR A 48 19.61 -26.97 9.60
N THR A 49 20.57 -27.18 10.49
CA THR A 49 20.70 -26.37 11.72
C THR A 49 20.89 -24.88 11.41
N GLU A 50 21.59 -24.55 10.33
CA GLU A 50 21.82 -23.18 9.87
C GLU A 50 20.52 -22.46 9.48
N MET A 51 19.55 -23.17 8.89
CA MET A 51 18.23 -22.61 8.59
C MET A 51 17.46 -22.30 9.87
N TRP A 52 17.42 -23.24 10.82
CA TRP A 52 16.75 -23.02 12.11
C TRP A 52 17.35 -21.83 12.87
N ILE A 53 18.68 -21.72 12.88
CA ILE A 53 19.38 -20.57 13.45
C ILE A 53 18.97 -19.28 12.71
N GLY A 54 18.96 -19.29 11.37
CA GLY A 54 18.54 -18.13 10.58
C GLY A 54 17.12 -17.68 10.86
N MET A 55 16.18 -18.63 10.94
CA MET A 55 14.78 -18.37 11.27
C MET A 55 14.59 -17.77 12.67
N ALA A 56 15.44 -18.14 13.64
CA ALA A 56 15.42 -17.56 14.97
C ALA A 56 16.07 -16.15 15.03
N ILE A 57 17.13 -15.93 14.25
CA ILE A 57 17.87 -14.66 14.23
C ILE A 57 17.09 -13.56 13.51
N ILE A 58 16.32 -13.87 12.46
CA ILE A 58 15.56 -12.85 11.69
C ILE A 58 14.59 -12.06 12.59
N PRO A 59 13.68 -12.67 13.39
CA PRO A 59 12.81 -11.95 14.32
C PRO A 59 13.58 -11.17 15.39
N LEU A 60 14.69 -11.73 15.89
CA LEU A 60 15.55 -11.03 16.85
C LEU A 60 16.17 -9.77 16.25
N GLY A 61 16.66 -9.87 15.01
CA GLY A 61 17.20 -8.73 14.26
C GLY A 61 16.14 -7.67 13.99
N LEU A 62 14.89 -8.06 13.70
CA LEU A 62 13.77 -7.14 13.54
C LEU A 62 13.43 -6.43 14.86
N ALA A 63 13.38 -7.15 15.98
CA ALA A 63 13.14 -6.58 17.30
C ALA A 63 14.26 -5.60 17.72
N LEU A 64 15.52 -5.96 17.45
CA LEU A 64 16.67 -5.09 17.73
C LEU A 64 16.66 -3.84 16.83
N SER A 65 16.26 -3.99 15.57
CA SER A 65 16.10 -2.87 14.64
C SER A 65 14.97 -1.94 15.09
N ALA A 66 13.84 -2.50 15.54
CA ALA A 66 12.74 -1.75 16.12
C ALA A 66 13.22 -0.93 17.33
N TYR A 67 13.97 -1.55 18.25
CA TYR A 67 14.59 -0.84 19.37
C TYR A 67 15.56 0.27 18.92
N GLY A 68 16.28 0.07 17.81
CA GLY A 68 17.21 1.05 17.25
C GLY A 68 16.54 2.33 16.71
N VAL A 69 15.34 2.19 16.16
CA VAL A 69 14.60 3.28 15.49
C VAL A 69 13.58 3.94 16.42
N MET A 70 13.00 3.19 17.37
CA MET A 70 11.94 3.72 18.24
C MET A 70 12.50 4.75 19.24
N PRO A 71 11.91 5.97 19.32
CA PRO A 71 12.21 6.92 20.38
C PRO A 71 11.81 6.38 21.75
N ARG A 72 12.49 6.82 22.82
CA ARG A 72 12.03 6.53 24.19
C ARG A 72 10.63 7.13 24.33
N VAL A 73 9.63 6.30 24.60
CA VAL A 73 8.22 6.70 24.86
C VAL A 73 8.13 7.84 25.88
N ALA A 74 9.08 7.92 26.81
CA ALA A 74 9.22 9.02 27.77
C ALA A 74 9.48 10.39 27.11
N GLN A 75 10.34 10.45 26.08
CA GLN A 75 10.65 11.69 25.36
C GLN A 75 9.48 12.17 24.49
N LEU A 76 8.75 11.24 23.85
CA LEU A 76 7.49 11.55 23.17
C LEU A 76 6.45 12.10 24.16
N ARG A 77 6.31 11.49 25.34
CA ARG A 77 5.39 11.96 26.39
C ARG A 77 5.80 13.31 27.00
N GLU A 78 7.09 13.57 27.17
CA GLU A 78 7.59 14.87 27.66
C GLU A 78 7.43 15.97 26.61
N ALA A 79 7.70 15.67 25.34
CA ALA A 79 7.51 16.61 24.25
C ALA A 79 6.03 16.94 23.99
N MET A 80 5.13 15.98 24.21
CA MET A 80 3.66 16.22 24.20
C MET A 80 3.15 16.98 25.43
N ARG A 81 3.92 17.05 26.52
CA ARG A 81 3.56 17.78 27.75
C ARG A 81 4.12 19.20 27.79
N GLY A 82 5.12 19.50 26.96
CA GLY A 82 5.70 20.83 26.87
C GLY A 82 4.82 21.77 26.05
N ASP A 83 4.54 22.96 26.58
CA ASP A 83 3.87 24.09 25.92
C ASP A 83 4.76 24.73 24.81
N ALA A 84 5.56 23.90 24.14
CA ALA A 84 6.48 24.34 23.10
C ALA A 84 5.65 24.65 21.84
N GLY A 85 5.41 25.93 21.61
CA GLY A 85 4.59 26.47 20.52
C GLY A 85 4.62 25.61 19.27
N HIS A 86 3.46 25.08 18.90
CA HIS A 86 3.30 24.26 17.72
C HIS A 86 3.76 25.04 16.49
N LEU A 87 4.75 24.51 15.76
CA LEU A 87 5.18 25.11 14.49
C LEU A 87 4.05 24.95 13.48
N HIS A 88 3.49 26.09 13.08
CA HIS A 88 2.39 26.17 12.11
C HIS A 88 2.93 25.95 10.70
N PHE A 89 2.70 24.76 10.14
CA PHE A 89 3.36 24.32 8.91
C PHE A 89 2.88 24.95 7.59
N HIS A 90 2.10 26.03 7.67
CA HIS A 90 1.33 26.60 6.57
C HIS A 90 2.18 27.13 5.41
N VAL A 91 3.45 27.47 5.65
CA VAL A 91 4.31 28.12 4.64
C VAL A 91 5.08 27.10 3.78
N ALA A 92 5.25 25.86 4.25
CA ALA A 92 5.88 24.80 3.45
C ALA A 92 5.04 24.40 2.23
N ASP A 93 3.72 24.57 2.32
CA ASP A 93 2.79 24.26 1.23
C ASP A 93 2.85 25.27 0.07
N GLY A 94 3.50 26.43 0.26
CA GLY A 94 3.66 27.48 -0.76
C GLY A 94 4.96 27.39 -1.57
N VAL A 95 5.87 26.47 -1.24
CA VAL A 95 7.18 26.35 -1.90
C VAL A 95 7.03 25.61 -3.25
N PRO A 96 7.68 26.06 -4.33
CA PRO A 96 7.70 25.31 -5.58
C PRO A 96 8.41 23.95 -5.43
N LEU A 97 8.05 22.98 -6.28
CA LEU A 97 8.77 21.70 -6.32
C LEU A 97 10.24 21.92 -6.65
N ASN A 98 11.11 21.38 -5.80
CA ASN A 98 12.56 21.44 -5.97
C ASN A 98 13.18 20.03 -6.03
N GLY A 99 14.51 19.97 -6.14
CA GLY A 99 15.23 18.71 -6.25
C GLY A 99 15.04 17.77 -5.05
N GLU A 100 14.82 18.28 -3.84
CA GLU A 100 14.58 17.45 -2.65
C GLU A 100 13.22 16.75 -2.69
N HIS A 101 12.19 17.44 -3.21
CA HIS A 101 10.89 16.83 -3.46
C HIS A 101 10.99 15.70 -4.49
N TRP A 102 11.71 15.92 -5.61
CA TRP A 102 11.89 14.90 -6.63
C TRP A 102 12.72 13.71 -6.17
N LYS A 103 13.76 13.94 -5.34
CA LYS A 103 14.52 12.85 -4.70
C LYS A 103 13.60 12.00 -3.82
N LEU A 104 12.74 12.63 -3.01
CA LEU A 104 11.78 11.92 -2.18
C LEU A 104 10.81 11.09 -3.03
N VAL A 105 10.16 11.72 -4.03
CA VAL A 105 9.21 11.06 -4.93
C VAL A 105 9.84 9.84 -5.61
N LEU A 106 11.06 9.97 -6.14
CA LEU A 106 11.77 8.87 -6.80
C LEU A 106 12.06 7.71 -5.83
N VAL A 107 12.52 8.02 -4.62
CA VAL A 107 12.83 6.99 -3.61
C VAL A 107 11.58 6.28 -3.12
N LEU A 108 10.49 7.02 -2.90
CA LEU A 108 9.19 6.44 -2.54
C LEU A 108 8.62 5.58 -3.68
N MET A 109 8.84 5.98 -4.94
CA MET A 109 8.45 5.20 -6.11
C MET A 109 9.22 3.89 -6.22
N VAL A 110 10.54 3.91 -5.97
CA VAL A 110 11.36 2.69 -5.91
C VAL A 110 10.90 1.79 -4.76
N ALA A 111 10.66 2.35 -3.57
CA ALA A 111 10.18 1.60 -2.41
C ALA A 111 8.85 0.90 -2.72
N LEU A 112 7.91 1.62 -3.32
CA LEU A 112 6.62 1.06 -3.73
C LEU A 112 6.75 0.00 -4.83
N ALA A 113 7.63 0.20 -5.81
CA ALA A 113 7.87 -0.79 -6.87
C ALA A 113 8.43 -2.10 -6.31
N VAL A 114 9.39 -2.02 -5.39
CA VAL A 114 9.95 -3.20 -4.68
C VAL A 114 8.86 -3.92 -3.88
N ASP A 115 8.04 -3.16 -3.16
CA ASP A 115 6.97 -3.71 -2.33
C ASP A 115 5.90 -4.44 -3.14
N VAL A 116 5.52 -3.88 -4.29
CA VAL A 116 4.57 -4.51 -5.23
C VAL A 116 5.17 -5.72 -5.93
N MET A 117 6.49 -5.73 -6.16
CA MET A 117 7.16 -6.81 -6.89
C MET A 117 6.88 -8.18 -6.27
N LYS A 118 7.01 -8.33 -4.95
CA LYS A 118 6.91 -9.65 -4.31
C LYS A 118 5.50 -10.24 -4.31
N PRO A 119 4.41 -9.52 -3.94
CA PRO A 119 3.05 -9.99 -4.18
C PRO A 119 2.75 -10.25 -5.66
N ALA A 120 3.31 -9.46 -6.59
CA ALA A 120 3.15 -9.69 -8.02
C ALA A 120 3.80 -11.01 -8.48
N THR A 121 4.91 -11.44 -7.86
CA THR A 121 5.53 -12.74 -8.16
C THR A 121 4.65 -13.95 -7.84
N LEU A 122 3.64 -13.82 -6.97
CA LEU A 122 2.75 -14.93 -6.60
C LEU A 122 2.09 -15.57 -7.83
N GLY A 123 1.65 -14.75 -8.80
CA GLY A 123 1.04 -15.24 -10.04
C GLY A 123 1.98 -16.11 -10.88
N PHE A 124 3.28 -15.79 -10.88
CA PHE A 124 4.30 -16.52 -11.63
C PHE A 124 4.84 -17.73 -10.86
N VAL A 125 4.84 -17.68 -9.53
CA VAL A 125 5.35 -18.75 -8.65
C VAL A 125 4.36 -19.91 -8.50
N MET A 126 3.05 -19.63 -8.45
CA MET A 126 2.03 -20.63 -8.15
C MET A 126 2.09 -21.92 -8.99
N PRO A 127 2.28 -21.88 -10.33
CA PRO A 127 2.34 -23.09 -11.14
C PRO A 127 3.53 -24.00 -10.79
N GLY A 128 4.74 -23.43 -10.71
CA GLY A 128 5.96 -24.16 -10.38
C GLY A 128 5.94 -24.71 -8.95
N MET A 129 5.46 -23.90 -8.00
CA MET A 129 5.25 -24.31 -6.62
C MET A 129 4.27 -25.49 -6.52
N SER A 130 3.13 -25.43 -7.22
CA SER A 130 2.12 -26.49 -7.14
C SER A 130 2.62 -27.82 -7.69
N ALA A 131 3.43 -27.78 -8.76
CA ALA A 131 4.07 -28.96 -9.32
C ALA A 131 5.13 -29.54 -8.38
N GLU A 132 5.98 -28.70 -7.78
CA GLU A 132 7.07 -29.17 -6.91
C GLU A 132 6.56 -29.75 -5.58
N TYR A 133 5.56 -29.11 -4.95
CA TYR A 133 4.99 -29.59 -3.68
C TYR A 133 3.92 -30.69 -3.87
N GLU A 134 3.60 -31.06 -5.11
CA GLU A 134 2.52 -32.02 -5.45
C GLU A 134 1.16 -31.66 -4.80
N ILE A 135 0.85 -30.37 -4.72
CA ILE A 135 -0.37 -29.87 -4.09
C ILE A 135 -1.48 -29.57 -5.10
N SER A 136 -2.72 -29.78 -4.67
CA SER A 136 -3.89 -29.47 -5.46
C SER A 136 -4.06 -27.95 -5.68
N LYS A 137 -4.73 -27.54 -6.77
CA LYS A 137 -5.03 -26.13 -7.05
C LYS A 137 -5.78 -25.42 -5.90
N PRO A 138 -6.79 -26.04 -5.24
CA PRO A 138 -7.41 -25.46 -4.04
C PRO A 138 -6.44 -25.26 -2.88
N THR A 139 -5.48 -26.16 -2.69
CA THR A 139 -4.45 -26.01 -1.65
C THR A 139 -3.51 -24.87 -1.99
N ALA A 140 -3.11 -24.72 -3.25
CA ALA A 140 -2.24 -23.64 -3.70
C ALA A 140 -2.90 -22.26 -3.58
N SER A 141 -4.22 -22.14 -3.77
CA SER A 141 -4.94 -20.87 -3.63
C SER A 141 -5.00 -20.34 -2.19
N LEU A 142 -4.78 -21.20 -1.18
CA LEU A 142 -4.64 -20.78 0.22
C LEU A 142 -3.48 -19.79 0.40
N LEU A 143 -2.44 -19.88 -0.42
CA LEU A 143 -1.31 -18.96 -0.40
C LEU A 143 -1.77 -17.50 -0.68
N ALA A 144 -2.61 -17.31 -1.69
CA ALA A 144 -3.14 -15.99 -2.04
C ALA A 144 -4.08 -15.45 -0.94
N LEU A 145 -4.91 -16.30 -0.34
CA LEU A 145 -5.80 -15.94 0.77
C LEU A 145 -5.00 -15.49 2.00
N VAL A 146 -3.98 -16.25 2.37
CA VAL A 146 -3.11 -15.95 3.51
C VAL A 146 -2.30 -14.69 3.26
N ALA A 147 -1.83 -14.47 2.01
CA ALA A 147 -1.16 -13.23 1.61
C ALA A 147 -2.09 -12.01 1.78
N LEU A 148 -3.31 -12.07 1.25
CA LEU A 148 -4.31 -10.98 1.39
C LEU A 148 -4.68 -10.73 2.85
N THR A 149 -4.78 -11.79 3.65
CA THR A 149 -5.03 -11.69 5.10
C THR A 149 -3.87 -10.99 5.80
N GLY A 150 -2.63 -11.38 5.46
CA GLY A 150 -1.41 -10.68 5.87
C GLY A 150 -1.48 -9.19 5.52
N THR A 151 -1.75 -8.84 4.26
CA THR A 151 -1.85 -7.45 3.80
C THR A 151 -2.89 -6.66 4.57
N THR A 152 -4.07 -7.24 4.80
CA THR A 152 -5.14 -6.62 5.59
C THR A 152 -4.69 -6.29 7.01
N VAL A 153 -4.07 -7.26 7.70
CA VAL A 153 -3.54 -7.08 9.07
C VAL A 153 -2.40 -6.06 9.07
N GLY A 154 -1.48 -6.17 8.11
CA GLY A 154 -0.33 -5.30 7.92
C GLY A 154 -0.71 -3.84 7.75
N SER A 155 -1.68 -3.54 6.89
CA SER A 155 -2.14 -2.16 6.67
C SER A 155 -2.65 -1.50 7.95
N VAL A 156 -3.33 -2.25 8.82
CA VAL A 156 -3.84 -1.73 10.09
C VAL A 156 -2.73 -1.59 11.14
N VAL A 157 -1.83 -2.57 11.25
CA VAL A 157 -0.74 -2.57 12.23
C VAL A 157 0.27 -1.47 11.89
N TRP A 158 0.77 -1.45 10.66
CA TRP A 158 1.75 -0.47 10.23
C TRP A 158 1.20 0.95 10.20
N GLY A 159 -0.09 1.14 9.87
CA GLY A 159 -0.74 2.44 9.98
C GLY A 159 -0.65 3.02 11.40
N ARG A 160 -0.90 2.18 12.42
CA ARG A 160 -0.71 2.58 13.83
C ARG A 160 0.75 2.80 14.20
N VAL A 161 1.65 1.93 13.74
CA VAL A 161 3.09 2.09 13.98
C VAL A 161 3.58 3.43 13.40
N ALA A 162 3.09 3.84 12.23
CA ALA A 162 3.47 5.10 11.59
C ALA A 162 2.97 6.35 12.35
N ASP A 163 1.80 6.26 12.99
CA ASP A 163 1.28 7.34 13.84
C ASP A 163 2.01 7.42 15.19
N LEU A 164 2.47 6.29 15.73
CA LEU A 164 3.14 6.24 17.03
C LEU A 164 4.65 6.53 16.95
N PHE A 165 5.32 6.00 15.93
CA PHE A 165 6.79 6.00 15.83
C PHE A 165 7.32 6.79 14.64
N GLY A 166 6.44 7.29 13.76
CA GLY A 166 6.82 8.05 12.58
C GLY A 166 6.78 7.23 11.28
N ARG A 167 6.68 7.94 10.16
CA ARG A 167 6.47 7.36 8.83
C ARG A 167 7.75 6.69 8.35
N ARG A 168 8.90 7.32 8.60
CA ARG A 168 10.21 6.79 8.21
C ARG A 168 10.51 5.49 8.95
N ALA A 169 10.21 5.43 10.24
CA ALA A 169 10.41 4.26 11.06
C ALA A 169 9.59 3.07 10.56
N ALA A 170 8.31 3.30 10.27
CA ALA A 170 7.41 2.26 9.78
C ALA A 170 7.82 1.73 8.39
N ILE A 171 8.27 2.61 7.48
CA ILE A 171 8.82 2.20 6.17
C ILE A 171 10.05 1.30 6.34
N LEU A 172 10.99 1.68 7.22
CA LEU A 172 12.22 0.93 7.45
C LEU A 172 11.96 -0.45 8.06
N LEU A 173 11.14 -0.51 9.11
CA LEU A 173 10.83 -1.78 9.77
C LEU A 173 10.01 -2.71 8.86
N GLY A 174 9.11 -2.14 8.04
CA GLY A 174 8.44 -2.86 6.97
C GLY A 174 9.44 -3.47 5.97
N ALA A 175 10.38 -2.67 5.46
CA ALA A 175 11.41 -3.17 4.54
C ALA A 175 12.29 -4.27 5.17
N LEU A 176 12.63 -4.17 6.46
CA LEU A 176 13.36 -5.21 7.17
C LEU A 176 12.57 -6.51 7.32
N MET A 177 11.27 -6.41 7.61
CA MET A 177 10.37 -7.57 7.62
C MET A 177 10.25 -8.18 6.21
N PHE A 178 10.19 -7.36 5.17
CA PHE A 178 10.20 -7.80 3.77
C PHE A 178 11.47 -8.59 3.42
N ILE A 179 12.65 -8.11 3.83
CA ILE A 179 13.93 -8.82 3.65
C ILE A 179 13.90 -10.16 4.38
N GLY A 180 13.47 -10.17 5.64
CA GLY A 180 13.40 -11.41 6.44
C GLY A 180 12.53 -12.49 5.81
N THR A 181 11.46 -12.10 5.12
CA THR A 181 10.58 -13.05 4.42
C THR A 181 11.15 -13.56 3.10
N ALA A 182 12.34 -13.15 2.65
CA ALA A 182 12.98 -13.69 1.43
C ALA A 182 13.31 -15.19 1.55
N ILE A 183 13.44 -15.70 2.78
CA ILE A 183 13.71 -17.12 3.06
C ILE A 183 12.65 -18.09 2.52
N CYS A 184 11.46 -17.61 2.12
CA CYS A 184 10.44 -18.46 1.51
C CYS A 184 10.93 -19.16 0.23
N GLY A 185 11.87 -18.59 -0.51
CA GLY A 185 12.46 -19.26 -1.68
C GLY A 185 13.21 -20.55 -1.31
N ALA A 186 13.74 -20.64 -0.08
CA ALA A 186 14.51 -21.78 0.41
C ALA A 186 13.70 -22.80 1.24
N MET A 187 12.39 -22.59 1.44
CA MET A 187 11.61 -23.47 2.29
C MET A 187 11.36 -24.83 1.63
N PRO A 188 11.55 -25.96 2.33
CA PRO A 188 11.31 -27.31 1.79
C PRO A 188 9.87 -27.79 1.97
N THR A 189 9.03 -27.05 2.69
CA THR A 189 7.64 -27.45 2.98
C THR A 189 6.65 -26.31 2.71
N PHE A 190 5.45 -26.67 2.26
CA PHE A 190 4.40 -25.72 1.93
C PHE A 190 3.88 -24.93 3.15
N HIS A 191 3.81 -25.55 4.33
CA HIS A 191 3.30 -24.89 5.55
C HIS A 191 4.15 -23.69 5.97
N TRP A 192 5.48 -23.79 5.86
CA TRP A 192 6.36 -22.65 6.13
C TRP A 192 6.21 -21.54 5.07
N ASN A 193 5.96 -21.91 3.81
CA ASN A 193 5.62 -20.94 2.78
C ASN A 193 4.30 -20.23 3.04
N LEU A 194 3.28 -20.89 3.59
CA LEU A 194 2.05 -20.22 4.04
C LEU A 194 2.35 -19.17 5.12
N ALA A 195 3.12 -19.53 6.15
CA ALA A 195 3.48 -18.62 7.24
C ALA A 195 4.30 -17.42 6.72
N MET A 196 5.29 -17.66 5.87
CA MET A 196 6.10 -16.59 5.29
C MET A 196 5.30 -15.71 4.32
N CYS A 197 4.33 -16.28 3.62
CA CYS A 197 3.44 -15.51 2.74
C CYS A 197 2.49 -14.60 3.53
N PHE A 198 2.03 -15.04 4.71
CA PHE A 198 1.32 -14.16 5.65
C PHE A 198 2.18 -12.97 6.08
N LEU A 199 3.42 -13.24 6.52
CA LEU A 199 4.36 -12.20 6.96
C LEU A 199 4.74 -11.26 5.82
N MET A 200 4.90 -11.79 4.62
CA MET A 200 5.12 -11.01 3.40
C MET A 200 3.94 -10.07 3.14
N GLY A 201 2.71 -10.60 3.16
CA GLY A 201 1.50 -9.78 3.04
C GLY A 201 1.47 -8.70 4.11
N ALA A 202 1.73 -9.06 5.37
CA ALA A 202 1.78 -8.13 6.50
C ALA A 202 2.82 -7.03 6.31
N SER A 203 3.90 -7.29 5.59
CA SER A 203 4.91 -6.29 5.22
C SER A 203 4.38 -5.33 4.17
N ALA A 204 3.85 -5.87 3.07
CA ALA A 204 3.36 -5.08 1.94
C ALA A 204 2.13 -4.22 2.30
N GLY A 205 1.30 -4.68 3.23
CA GLY A 205 0.11 -3.95 3.66
C GLY A 205 0.41 -2.55 4.21
N GLY A 206 1.54 -2.38 4.89
CA GLY A 206 1.90 -1.13 5.54
C GLY A 206 2.53 -0.10 4.63
N LEU A 207 3.38 -0.52 3.70
CA LEU A 207 4.26 0.39 3.01
C LEU A 207 3.50 1.37 2.11
N LEU A 208 2.53 0.87 1.34
CA LEU A 208 1.73 1.67 0.41
C LEU A 208 0.98 2.83 1.08
N PRO A 209 0.12 2.63 2.11
CA PRO A 209 -0.57 3.74 2.77
C PRO A 209 0.42 4.70 3.46
N ILE A 210 1.48 4.18 4.10
CA ILE A 210 2.46 5.05 4.79
C ILE A 210 3.20 5.94 3.79
N THR A 211 3.57 5.40 2.63
CA THR A 211 4.23 6.16 1.57
C THR A 211 3.34 7.31 1.07
N PHE A 212 2.03 7.07 0.92
CA PHE A 212 1.08 8.14 0.62
C PHE A 212 0.99 9.17 1.75
N THR A 213 0.94 8.75 3.02
CA THR A 213 0.91 9.70 4.14
C THR A 213 2.16 10.56 4.19
N LEU A 214 3.35 9.98 4.03
CA LEU A 214 4.61 10.71 4.03
C LEU A 214 4.68 11.69 2.87
N MET A 215 4.24 11.28 1.68
CA MET A 215 4.23 12.18 0.53
C MET A 215 3.19 13.29 0.68
N ALA A 216 2.00 12.98 1.19
CA ALA A 216 0.97 13.98 1.48
C ALA A 216 1.44 15.03 2.49
N GLU A 217 2.28 14.63 3.45
CA GLU A 217 2.79 15.49 4.51
C GLU A 217 4.04 16.30 4.14
N THR A 218 4.71 15.95 3.04
CA THR A 218 5.98 16.59 2.61
C THR A 218 5.83 17.40 1.33
N VAL A 219 4.89 17.02 0.45
CA VAL A 219 4.70 17.67 -0.85
C VAL A 219 3.73 18.85 -0.74
N PRO A 220 4.03 19.99 -1.39
CA PRO A 220 3.14 21.15 -1.44
C PRO A 220 1.73 20.83 -1.94
N ALA A 221 0.73 21.46 -1.34
CA ALA A 221 -0.69 21.22 -1.61
C ALA A 221 -1.06 21.34 -3.10
N ALA A 222 -0.42 22.23 -3.84
CA ALA A 222 -0.65 22.43 -5.27
C ALA A 222 -0.30 21.20 -6.11
N HIS A 223 0.70 20.40 -5.72
CA HIS A 223 1.18 19.26 -6.50
C HIS A 223 0.87 17.90 -5.86
N ARG A 224 0.40 17.90 -4.63
CA ARG A 224 0.12 16.71 -3.83
C ARG A 224 -0.76 15.70 -4.58
N GLY A 225 -1.89 16.14 -5.13
CA GLY A 225 -2.88 15.24 -5.71
C GLY A 225 -2.36 14.41 -6.90
N TRP A 226 -1.73 15.05 -7.89
CA TRP A 226 -1.22 14.31 -9.06
C TRP A 226 -0.03 13.41 -8.69
N LEU A 227 0.84 13.87 -7.77
CA LEU A 227 1.97 13.07 -7.31
C LEU A 227 1.51 11.81 -6.57
N LEU A 228 0.50 11.90 -5.69
CA LEU A 228 -0.06 10.74 -4.98
C LEU A 228 -0.59 9.68 -5.94
N VAL A 229 -1.40 10.09 -6.91
CA VAL A 229 -1.94 9.16 -7.91
C VAL A 229 -0.83 8.59 -8.80
N ALA A 230 0.13 9.42 -9.24
CA ALA A 230 1.25 9.00 -10.06
C ALA A 230 2.16 8.00 -9.33
N LEU A 231 2.46 8.25 -8.05
CA LEU A 231 3.23 7.34 -7.21
C LEU A 231 2.56 5.97 -7.17
N GLY A 232 1.26 5.91 -6.87
CA GLY A 232 0.50 4.67 -6.81
C GLY A 232 0.48 3.92 -8.15
N GLY A 233 0.11 4.62 -9.22
CA GLY A 233 -0.04 4.02 -10.55
C GLY A 233 1.29 3.58 -11.18
N ILE A 234 2.28 4.46 -11.21
CA ILE A 234 3.61 4.18 -11.80
C ILE A 234 4.36 3.18 -10.93
N GLY A 235 4.36 3.34 -9.60
CA GLY A 235 5.03 2.42 -8.69
C GLY A 235 4.48 1.00 -8.78
N THR A 236 3.16 0.85 -8.82
CA THR A 236 2.51 -0.46 -9.01
C THR A 236 2.88 -1.08 -10.36
N SER A 237 2.79 -0.30 -11.44
CA SER A 237 3.12 -0.77 -12.79
C SER A 237 4.58 -1.20 -12.90
N ALA A 238 5.50 -0.41 -12.33
CA ALA A 238 6.92 -0.72 -12.28
C ALA A 238 7.17 -2.03 -11.50
N GLY A 239 6.53 -2.21 -10.34
CA GLY A 239 6.66 -3.44 -9.56
C GLY A 239 6.19 -4.69 -10.31
N TYR A 240 5.05 -4.62 -11.01
CA TYR A 240 4.56 -5.72 -11.85
C TYR A 240 5.51 -6.02 -13.02
N LEU A 241 6.02 -5.00 -13.70
CA LEU A 241 6.96 -5.17 -14.81
C LEU A 241 8.28 -5.78 -14.34
N LEU A 242 8.81 -5.33 -13.21
CA LEU A 242 10.02 -5.90 -12.60
C LEU A 242 9.80 -7.36 -12.19
N ALA A 243 8.64 -7.69 -11.60
CA ALA A 243 8.31 -9.07 -11.24
C ALA A 243 8.18 -9.98 -12.47
N ALA A 244 7.50 -9.51 -13.52
CA ALA A 244 7.35 -10.25 -14.78
C ALA A 244 8.70 -10.45 -15.49
N GLY A 245 9.53 -9.40 -15.56
CA GLY A 245 10.88 -9.48 -16.13
C GLY A 245 11.79 -10.43 -15.36
N ALA A 246 11.73 -10.40 -14.02
CA ALA A 246 12.45 -11.36 -13.17
C ALA A 246 11.95 -12.79 -13.39
N ALA A 247 10.64 -13.01 -13.51
CA ALA A 247 10.07 -14.33 -13.80
C ALA A 247 10.53 -14.88 -15.16
N ALA A 248 10.55 -14.05 -16.20
CA ALA A 248 10.95 -14.45 -17.55
C ALA A 248 12.46 -14.74 -17.68
N THR A 249 13.29 -14.14 -16.84
CA THR A 249 14.76 -14.30 -16.92
C THR A 249 15.29 -15.25 -15.85
N LEU A 250 15.10 -14.90 -14.58
CA LEU A 250 15.62 -15.65 -13.44
C LEU A 250 14.80 -16.91 -13.16
N GLY A 251 13.49 -16.87 -13.39
CA GLY A 251 12.61 -18.03 -13.18
C GLY A 251 12.97 -19.22 -14.07
N GLU A 252 13.37 -18.97 -15.32
CA GLU A 252 13.82 -20.02 -16.25
C GLU A 252 15.19 -20.60 -15.86
N MET A 253 16.09 -19.79 -15.29
CA MET A 253 17.45 -20.21 -14.91
C MET A 253 17.53 -20.90 -13.54
N PHE A 254 16.79 -20.40 -12.55
CA PHE A 254 16.96 -20.74 -11.12
C PHE A 254 15.67 -21.21 -10.44
N SER A 255 14.68 -21.67 -11.22
CA SER A 255 13.33 -22.02 -10.75
C SER A 255 12.55 -20.82 -10.18
N TRP A 256 11.28 -21.03 -9.85
CA TRP A 256 10.38 -20.01 -9.28
C TRP A 256 10.88 -19.46 -7.93
N ARG A 257 11.68 -20.25 -7.21
CA ARG A 257 12.19 -19.95 -5.86
C ARG A 257 13.04 -18.70 -5.79
N VAL A 258 13.80 -18.42 -6.85
CA VAL A 258 14.66 -17.22 -6.94
C VAL A 258 13.86 -15.92 -6.85
N LEU A 259 12.61 -15.91 -7.34
CA LEU A 259 11.75 -14.73 -7.36
C LEU A 259 11.43 -14.22 -5.95
N TRP A 260 11.43 -15.13 -4.98
CA TRP A 260 11.23 -14.81 -3.58
C TRP A 260 12.54 -14.46 -2.86
N LEU A 261 13.66 -15.08 -3.24
CA LEU A 261 15.00 -14.73 -2.76
C LEU A 261 15.41 -13.30 -3.18
N LEU A 262 14.90 -12.82 -4.32
CA LEU A 262 15.07 -11.42 -4.74
C LEU A 262 14.56 -10.39 -3.73
N GLY A 263 13.73 -10.79 -2.77
CA GLY A 263 13.31 -9.95 -1.66
C GLY A 263 14.48 -9.38 -0.83
N LEU A 264 15.60 -10.10 -0.72
CA LEU A 264 16.80 -9.63 -0.02
C LEU A 264 17.46 -8.43 -0.74
N PRO A 265 17.96 -8.54 -1.99
CA PRO A 265 18.62 -7.42 -2.66
C PRO A 265 17.69 -6.23 -2.89
N THR A 266 16.41 -6.49 -3.20
CA THR A 266 15.43 -5.42 -3.43
C THR A 266 15.00 -4.72 -2.14
N GLY A 267 14.77 -5.46 -1.06
CA GLY A 267 14.50 -4.85 0.24
C GLY A 267 15.71 -4.11 0.80
N ALA A 268 16.93 -4.64 0.59
CA ALA A 268 18.16 -3.96 0.96
C ALA A 268 18.31 -2.61 0.24
N LEU A 269 17.89 -2.51 -1.03
CA LEU A 269 17.86 -1.24 -1.76
C LEU A 269 17.00 -0.18 -1.04
N ILE A 270 15.84 -0.54 -0.51
CA ILE A 270 15.01 0.38 0.30
C ILE A 270 15.78 0.83 1.55
N VAL A 271 16.40 -0.12 2.25
CA VAL A 271 17.21 0.17 3.45
C VAL A 271 18.40 1.06 3.11
N PHE A 272 19.03 0.95 1.94
CA PHE A 272 20.09 1.85 1.50
C PHE A 272 19.58 3.24 1.12
N LEU A 273 18.42 3.33 0.49
CA LEU A 273 17.80 4.59 0.09
C LEU A 273 17.20 5.38 1.27
N TYR A 274 17.16 4.81 2.48
CA TYR A 274 16.60 5.43 3.69
C TYR A 274 17.18 6.81 4.02
N ARG A 275 18.41 7.10 3.60
CA ARG A 275 19.09 8.39 3.85
C ARG A 275 18.41 9.55 3.11
N PHE A 276 17.62 9.23 2.09
CA PHE A 276 16.84 10.19 1.31
C PHE A 276 15.39 10.31 1.78
N ILE A 277 14.92 9.42 2.66
CA ILE A 277 13.58 9.44 3.25
C ILE A 277 13.67 10.22 4.56
N PRO A 278 13.20 11.48 4.62
CA PRO A 278 13.10 12.22 5.87
C PRO A 278 11.91 11.71 6.69
N GLU A 279 11.90 12.03 7.98
CA GLU A 279 10.67 11.90 8.76
C GLU A 279 9.69 13.01 8.37
N SER A 280 8.40 12.74 8.52
CA SER A 280 7.35 13.69 8.21
C SER A 280 7.52 14.97 9.04
N PRO A 281 7.58 16.13 8.38
CA PRO A 281 7.71 17.39 9.07
C PRO A 281 6.55 17.69 10.02
N ARG A 282 5.33 17.34 9.59
CA ARG A 282 4.10 17.52 10.37
C ARG A 282 4.06 16.55 11.56
N PHE A 283 4.52 15.32 11.38
CA PHE A 283 4.68 14.37 12.49
C PHE A 283 5.66 14.91 13.54
N LEU A 284 6.82 15.43 13.11
CA LEU A 284 7.82 15.98 14.03
C LEU A 284 7.29 17.19 14.81
N SER A 285 6.54 18.08 14.15
CA SER A 285 5.88 19.22 14.81
C SER A 285 4.87 18.75 15.85
N ASN A 286 4.00 17.79 15.48
CA ASN A 286 2.99 17.25 16.39
C ASN A 286 3.58 16.41 17.54
N ALA A 287 4.77 15.82 17.33
CA ALA A 287 5.52 15.10 18.35
C ALA A 287 6.32 16.02 19.29
N GLY A 288 6.22 17.35 19.14
CA GLY A 288 6.97 18.33 19.93
C GLY A 288 8.47 18.42 19.59
N LEU A 289 8.91 17.84 18.47
CA LEU A 289 10.29 17.83 17.99
C LEU A 289 10.56 19.01 17.04
N ALA A 290 10.30 20.23 17.53
CA ALA A 290 10.32 21.48 16.76
C ALA A 290 11.63 21.70 15.96
N GLU A 291 12.79 21.49 16.58
CA GLU A 291 14.10 21.65 15.91
C GLU A 291 14.31 20.67 14.75
N GLN A 292 13.84 19.44 14.91
CA GLN A 292 13.94 18.43 13.85
C GLN A 292 12.97 18.75 12.71
N ALA A 293 11.76 19.21 13.04
CA ALA A 293 10.78 19.68 12.06
C ALA A 293 11.36 20.86 11.24
N ARG A 294 11.98 21.85 11.91
CA ARG A 294 12.68 22.98 11.27
C ARG A 294 13.83 22.52 10.37
N ALA A 295 14.61 21.52 10.79
CA ALA A 295 15.69 20.99 9.96
C ALA A 295 15.18 20.34 8.66
N VAL A 296 14.06 19.61 8.74
CA VAL A 296 13.39 19.05 7.56
C VAL A 296 12.81 20.17 6.69
N LEU A 297 12.17 21.18 7.28
CA LEU A 297 11.70 22.36 6.55
C LEU A 297 12.81 23.05 5.78
N ARG A 298 13.93 23.36 6.42
CA ARG A 298 15.08 24.02 5.78
C ARG A 298 15.51 23.28 4.52
N LYS A 299 15.50 21.95 4.57
CA LYS A 299 15.86 21.09 3.44
C LYS A 299 14.87 21.20 2.27
N PHE A 300 13.55 21.25 2.54
CA PHE A 300 12.53 21.31 1.49
C PHE A 300 12.17 22.73 1.04
N SER A 301 12.36 23.73 1.90
CA SER A 301 12.06 25.14 1.62
C SER A 301 13.24 25.88 1.00
N GLY A 302 14.48 25.39 1.14
CA GLY A 302 15.68 26.03 0.58
C GLY A 302 15.80 27.50 1.00
N ASP A 303 16.10 28.38 0.04
CA ASP A 303 16.26 29.82 0.27
C ASP A 303 14.95 30.50 0.72
N ALA A 304 13.79 29.90 0.42
CA ALA A 304 12.50 30.40 0.89
C ALA A 304 12.27 30.15 2.39
N TYR A 305 13.15 29.39 3.06
CA TYR A 305 13.03 29.11 4.49
C TYR A 305 13.06 30.38 5.36
N ALA A 306 13.85 31.40 4.98
CA ALA A 306 13.89 32.66 5.74
C ALA A 306 12.56 33.45 5.66
N ALA A 307 11.78 33.25 4.59
CA ALA A 307 10.42 33.80 4.49
C ALA A 307 9.43 32.95 5.30
N VAL A 308 9.59 31.61 5.29
CA VAL A 308 8.82 30.65 6.10
C VAL A 308 8.95 30.94 7.60
N GLU A 309 10.18 31.13 8.10
CA GLU A 309 10.45 31.36 9.52
C GLU A 309 9.95 32.73 10.02
N ARG A 310 9.82 33.72 9.12
CA ARG A 310 9.27 35.05 9.45
C ARG A 310 7.74 35.05 9.48
N ASP A 311 7.09 34.30 8.60
CA ASP A 311 5.62 34.25 8.50
C ASP A 311 5.00 33.41 9.65
N ASP A 312 5.66 32.32 10.07
CA ASP A 312 5.30 31.53 11.26
C ASP A 312 5.24 32.36 12.55
N GLY A 313 6.00 33.46 12.63
CA GLY A 313 6.02 34.38 13.77
C GLY A 313 4.96 35.49 13.72
N VAL A 314 4.30 35.72 12.57
CA VAL A 314 3.43 36.88 12.31
C VAL A 314 1.96 36.49 12.17
N HIS A 315 1.67 35.31 11.63
CA HIS A 315 0.31 34.77 11.53
C HIS A 315 0.17 33.50 12.38
N PRO A 316 -0.32 33.60 13.63
CA PRO A 316 -0.81 32.41 14.32
C PRO A 316 -1.94 31.85 13.46
N GLY A 317 -1.70 30.67 12.86
CA GLY A 317 -2.74 29.95 12.13
C GLY A 317 -3.96 29.74 13.03
N ALA A 318 -5.12 29.43 12.44
CA ALA A 318 -6.34 29.21 13.20
C ALA A 318 -6.07 28.23 14.37
N PRO A 319 -6.73 28.43 15.53
CA PRO A 319 -6.43 27.68 16.74
C PRO A 319 -6.39 26.18 16.43
N VAL A 320 -5.25 25.56 16.74
CA VAL A 320 -5.14 24.10 16.75
C VAL A 320 -6.24 23.62 17.67
N ILE A 321 -7.22 22.89 17.12
CA ILE A 321 -8.28 22.31 17.92
C ILE A 321 -7.59 21.49 18.99
N ASP A 322 -7.81 21.89 20.25
CA ASP A 322 -7.25 21.28 21.44
C ASP A 322 -7.60 19.78 21.48
N GLU A 323 -6.70 18.92 21.00
CA GLU A 323 -6.90 17.48 21.04
C GLU A 323 -6.43 16.94 22.40
N GLN A 324 -7.20 17.27 23.45
CA GLN A 324 -7.13 16.70 24.80
C GLN A 324 -7.42 15.19 24.87
N HIS A 325 -7.15 14.39 23.84
CA HIS A 325 -7.52 12.97 23.82
C HIS A 325 -6.31 12.03 23.72
N PRO A 326 -5.90 11.42 24.85
CA PRO A 326 -4.72 10.54 24.94
C PRO A 326 -4.90 9.15 24.31
N VAL A 327 -5.86 8.93 23.41
CA VAL A 327 -6.11 7.59 22.85
C VAL A 327 -6.35 7.64 21.35
N ALA A 328 -5.24 7.76 20.61
CA ALA A 328 -5.19 7.43 19.19
C ALA A 328 -5.73 6.01 18.98
N GLY A 329 -6.84 5.88 18.26
CA GLY A 329 -7.44 4.58 18.03
C GLY A 329 -8.36 4.60 16.83
N ALA A 330 -8.34 3.51 16.04
CA ALA A 330 -9.25 3.30 14.92
C ALA A 330 -10.74 3.48 15.28
N ARG A 331 -11.09 3.46 16.57
CA ARG A 331 -12.44 3.77 17.06
C ARG A 331 -12.86 5.22 16.79
N GLN A 332 -11.94 6.19 16.83
CA GLN A 332 -12.22 7.60 16.54
C GLN A 332 -12.51 7.83 15.05
N LEU A 333 -11.89 7.04 14.17
CA LEU A 333 -12.21 7.02 12.74
C LEU A 333 -13.67 6.57 12.49
N LEU A 334 -14.15 5.62 13.30
CA LEU A 334 -15.48 5.02 13.13
C LEU A 334 -16.59 5.71 13.93
N ARG A 335 -16.21 6.48 14.96
CA ARG A 335 -17.10 7.19 15.88
C ARG A 335 -16.48 8.57 16.18
N GLY A 336 -16.82 9.56 15.36
CA GLY A 336 -16.26 10.90 15.45
C GLY A 336 -16.60 11.74 14.21
N ARG A 337 -15.95 12.91 14.09
CA ARG A 337 -16.16 13.85 12.95
C ARG A 337 -15.88 13.20 11.59
N HIS A 338 -14.89 12.31 11.52
CA HIS A 338 -14.53 11.59 10.29
C HIS A 338 -15.35 10.32 10.04
N ALA A 339 -16.36 10.00 10.86
CA ALA A 339 -17.08 8.72 10.74
C ALA A 339 -17.85 8.57 9.42
N GLY A 340 -18.54 9.63 8.98
CA GLY A 340 -19.33 9.60 7.73
C GLY A 340 -18.45 9.26 6.52
N ILE A 341 -17.36 10.01 6.36
CA ILE A 341 -16.43 9.80 5.25
C ILE A 341 -15.67 8.48 5.38
N SER A 342 -15.31 8.07 6.60
CA SER A 342 -14.65 6.78 6.86
C SER A 342 -15.54 5.60 6.47
N TRP A 343 -16.83 5.61 6.81
CA TRP A 343 -17.78 4.57 6.38
C TRP A 343 -17.96 4.55 4.86
N GLY A 344 -17.99 5.71 4.21
CA GLY A 344 -18.00 5.80 2.75
C GLY A 344 -16.77 5.15 2.12
N LEU A 345 -15.57 5.51 2.58
CA LEU A 345 -14.30 4.98 2.07
C LEU A 345 -14.10 3.48 2.41
N LEU A 346 -14.54 3.04 3.59
CA LEU A 346 -14.51 1.63 3.99
C LEU A 346 -15.40 0.79 3.08
N THR A 347 -16.62 1.27 2.82
CA THR A 347 -17.56 0.58 1.92
C THR A 347 -17.04 0.56 0.50
N ALA A 348 -16.47 1.67 0.01
CA ALA A 348 -15.81 1.74 -1.29
C ALA A 348 -14.66 0.74 -1.40
N GLY A 349 -13.81 0.64 -0.37
CA GLY A 349 -12.71 -0.32 -0.33
C GLY A 349 -13.20 -1.76 -0.36
N VAL A 350 -14.16 -2.14 0.50
CA VAL A 350 -14.71 -3.51 0.51
C VAL A 350 -15.36 -3.85 -0.85
N ALA A 351 -16.16 -2.94 -1.42
CA ALA A 351 -16.80 -3.14 -2.71
C ALA A 351 -15.76 -3.28 -3.84
N TRP A 352 -14.70 -2.45 -3.81
CA TRP A 352 -13.58 -2.53 -4.74
C TRP A 352 -12.85 -3.88 -4.63
N GLY A 353 -12.57 -4.34 -3.41
CA GLY A 353 -11.92 -5.63 -3.16
C GLY A 353 -12.74 -6.80 -3.69
N LEU A 354 -14.05 -6.76 -3.47
CA LEU A 354 -15.00 -7.77 -3.93
C LEU A 354 -15.10 -7.79 -5.47
N ALA A 355 -15.08 -6.62 -6.10
CA ALA A 355 -15.02 -6.49 -7.55
C ALA A 355 -13.70 -7.01 -8.13
N ASN A 356 -12.57 -6.62 -7.54
CA ASN A 356 -11.24 -6.88 -8.07
C ASN A 356 -10.76 -8.32 -7.87
N PHE A 357 -10.91 -8.86 -6.66
CA PHE A 357 -10.46 -10.22 -6.33
C PHE A 357 -11.58 -11.26 -6.39
N GLY A 358 -12.84 -10.82 -6.48
CA GLY A 358 -14.00 -11.69 -6.72
C GLY A 358 -14.41 -11.66 -8.18
N PHE A 359 -15.24 -10.70 -8.57
CA PHE A 359 -15.90 -10.70 -9.90
C PHE A 359 -14.92 -10.74 -11.08
N LEU A 360 -13.86 -9.92 -11.08
CA LEU A 360 -12.87 -9.90 -12.17
C LEU A 360 -12.09 -11.20 -12.29
N LEU A 361 -11.87 -11.92 -11.19
CA LEU A 361 -11.17 -13.21 -11.21
C LEU A 361 -11.97 -14.28 -11.95
N TRP A 362 -13.29 -14.26 -11.80
CA TRP A 362 -14.22 -15.23 -12.43
C TRP A 362 -14.80 -14.74 -13.76
N LEU A 363 -14.59 -13.47 -14.12
CA LEU A 363 -15.07 -12.89 -15.37
C LEU A 363 -14.68 -13.70 -16.61
N PRO A 364 -13.42 -14.17 -16.80
CA PRO A 364 -13.07 -14.95 -17.99
C PRO A 364 -13.91 -16.23 -18.13
N VAL A 365 -14.07 -16.99 -17.04
CA VAL A 365 -14.83 -18.24 -17.01
C VAL A 365 -16.31 -17.97 -17.30
N ASN A 366 -16.89 -16.99 -16.63
CA ASN A 366 -18.29 -16.62 -16.81
C ASN A 366 -18.58 -16.13 -18.25
N LEU A 367 -17.65 -15.41 -18.89
CA LEU A 367 -17.80 -15.00 -20.28
C LEU A 367 -17.70 -16.18 -21.25
N THR A 368 -16.86 -17.18 -20.96
CA THR A 368 -16.79 -18.40 -21.77
C THR A 368 -18.04 -19.26 -21.66
N GLU A 369 -18.65 -19.35 -20.48
CA GLU A 369 -19.94 -20.03 -20.28
C GLU A 369 -21.09 -19.34 -21.01
N LEU A 370 -21.00 -18.02 -21.21
CA LEU A 370 -21.94 -17.25 -22.04
C LEU A 370 -21.72 -17.42 -23.55
N GLY A 371 -20.75 -18.25 -23.96
CA GLY A 371 -20.47 -18.60 -25.36
C GLY A 371 -19.47 -17.68 -26.06
N ILE A 372 -18.73 -16.86 -25.33
CA ILE A 372 -17.65 -16.02 -25.90
C ILE A 372 -16.37 -16.86 -25.99
N ASP A 373 -15.68 -16.76 -27.12
CA ASP A 373 -14.43 -17.49 -27.35
C ASP A 373 -13.40 -17.26 -26.21
N PRO A 374 -12.86 -18.35 -25.60
CA PRO A 374 -11.87 -18.24 -24.53
C PRO A 374 -10.60 -17.49 -24.92
N LYS A 375 -10.15 -17.62 -26.17
CA LYS A 375 -8.97 -16.90 -26.67
C LYS A 375 -9.25 -15.41 -26.80
N ALA A 376 -10.41 -15.04 -27.35
CA ALA A 376 -10.86 -13.65 -27.42
C ALA A 376 -10.98 -13.00 -26.03
N THR A 377 -11.54 -13.73 -25.05
CA THR A 377 -11.72 -13.25 -23.67
C THR A 377 -10.37 -13.00 -22.97
N SER A 378 -9.44 -13.95 -23.09
CA SER A 378 -8.10 -13.82 -22.49
C SER A 378 -7.28 -12.70 -23.14
N ALA A 379 -7.34 -12.60 -24.48
CA ALA A 379 -6.69 -11.52 -25.22
C ALA A 379 -7.29 -10.14 -24.91
N LEU A 380 -8.61 -10.07 -24.69
CA LEU A 380 -9.29 -8.84 -24.28
C LEU A 380 -8.79 -8.35 -22.92
N LEU A 381 -8.70 -9.24 -21.92
CA LEU A 381 -8.20 -8.87 -20.59
C LEU A 381 -6.75 -8.41 -20.63
N ALA A 382 -5.90 -9.10 -21.40
CA ALA A 382 -4.50 -8.70 -21.60
C ALA A 382 -4.38 -7.33 -22.28
N LYS A 383 -5.13 -7.07 -23.35
CA LYS A 383 -5.15 -5.76 -24.03
C LYS A 383 -5.71 -4.66 -23.15
N SER A 384 -6.71 -4.96 -22.35
CA SER A 384 -7.33 -4.00 -21.42
C SER A 384 -6.38 -3.60 -20.28
N ALA A 385 -5.51 -4.51 -19.83
CA ALA A 385 -4.46 -4.18 -18.87
C ALA A 385 -3.45 -3.15 -19.43
N VAL A 386 -3.12 -3.21 -20.72
CA VAL A 386 -2.31 -2.19 -21.40
C VAL A 386 -3.07 -0.86 -21.50
N LEU A 387 -4.39 -0.91 -21.77
CA LEU A 387 -5.25 0.27 -21.82
C LEU A 387 -5.41 0.97 -20.45
N ALA A 388 -5.16 0.27 -19.36
CA ALA A 388 -5.19 0.84 -18.01
C ALA A 388 -4.07 1.88 -17.78
N LEU A 389 -2.95 1.79 -18.50
CA LEU A 389 -1.82 2.73 -18.36
C LEU A 389 -2.19 4.16 -18.80
N PRO A 390 -2.75 4.41 -20.00
CA PRO A 390 -3.35 5.71 -20.34
C PRO A 390 -4.44 6.15 -19.34
N GLY A 391 -5.20 5.20 -18.80
CA GLY A 391 -6.22 5.44 -17.79
C GLY A 391 -5.67 6.13 -16.54
N ILE A 392 -4.45 5.79 -16.10
CA ILE A 392 -3.79 6.46 -14.98
C ILE A 392 -3.59 7.95 -15.27
N GLY A 393 -3.19 8.32 -16.50
CA GLY A 393 -3.03 9.72 -16.90
C GLY A 393 -4.34 10.50 -16.83
N VAL A 394 -5.46 9.89 -17.25
CA VAL A 394 -6.79 10.49 -17.14
C VAL A 394 -7.20 10.66 -15.67
N VAL A 395 -6.96 9.66 -14.84
CA VAL A 395 -7.25 9.72 -13.39
C VAL A 395 -6.42 10.82 -12.73
N ILE A 396 -5.13 10.91 -13.03
CA ILE A 396 -4.25 11.99 -12.56
C ILE A 396 -4.82 13.36 -12.96
N TRP A 397 -5.17 13.52 -14.24
CA TRP A 397 -5.70 14.78 -14.75
C TRP A 397 -7.02 15.17 -14.07
N LEU A 398 -7.95 14.23 -13.90
CA LEU A 398 -9.23 14.48 -13.22
C LEU A 398 -9.04 14.81 -11.74
N TYR A 399 -8.24 13.99 -11.03
CA TYR A 399 -7.99 14.14 -9.59
C TYR A 399 -7.30 15.47 -9.27
N HIS A 400 -6.37 15.91 -10.12
CA HIS A 400 -5.61 17.13 -9.89
C HIS A 400 -6.28 18.38 -10.49
N ARG A 401 -6.84 18.30 -11.71
CA ARG A 401 -7.34 19.47 -12.43
C ARG A 401 -8.82 19.74 -12.23
N TRP A 402 -9.65 18.71 -12.03
CA TRP A 402 -11.09 18.88 -11.85
C TRP A 402 -11.46 18.93 -10.37
N SER A 403 -11.32 17.82 -9.66
CA SER A 403 -11.75 17.67 -8.25
C SER A 403 -11.24 16.33 -7.73
N SER A 404 -10.66 16.30 -6.53
CA SER A 404 -10.18 15.05 -5.94
C SER A 404 -11.36 14.19 -5.48
N PHE A 405 -12.34 14.84 -4.83
CA PHE A 405 -13.55 14.19 -4.34
C PHE A 405 -14.49 13.72 -5.47
N LYS A 406 -14.87 14.62 -6.40
CA LYS A 406 -15.84 14.29 -7.46
C LYS A 406 -15.28 13.25 -8.43
N SER A 407 -13.96 13.23 -8.65
CA SER A 407 -13.33 12.19 -9.47
C SER A 407 -13.45 10.82 -8.83
N LEU A 408 -13.19 10.70 -7.52
CA LEU A 408 -13.37 9.44 -6.79
C LEU A 408 -14.82 8.94 -6.87
N VAL A 409 -15.78 9.83 -6.59
CA VAL A 409 -17.21 9.48 -6.64
C VAL A 409 -17.65 9.12 -8.06
N LEU A 410 -17.19 9.83 -9.09
CA LEU A 410 -17.46 9.52 -10.48
C LEU A 410 -16.98 8.11 -10.83
N PHE A 411 -15.75 7.75 -10.47
CA PHE A 411 -15.21 6.43 -10.78
C PHE A 411 -15.93 5.31 -10.03
N ILE A 412 -16.30 5.53 -8.77
CA ILE A 412 -17.15 4.61 -7.99
C ILE A 412 -18.50 4.40 -8.69
N ALA A 413 -19.15 5.49 -9.13
CA ALA A 413 -20.43 5.44 -9.82
C ALA A 413 -20.33 4.75 -11.18
N LEU A 414 -19.27 5.02 -11.95
CA LEU A 414 -19.02 4.37 -13.23
C LEU A 414 -18.73 2.87 -13.05
N THR A 415 -17.98 2.46 -12.03
CA THR A 415 -17.79 1.05 -11.70
C THR A 415 -19.11 0.37 -11.34
N ALA A 416 -19.96 1.02 -10.54
CA ALA A 416 -21.31 0.51 -10.25
C ALA A 416 -22.15 0.37 -11.52
N LEU A 417 -22.09 1.35 -12.42
CA LEU A 417 -22.80 1.31 -13.70
C LEU A 417 -22.29 0.19 -14.60
N SER A 418 -20.98 -0.05 -14.69
CA SER A 418 -20.41 -1.17 -15.45
C SER A 418 -20.89 -2.51 -14.89
N LEU A 419 -20.96 -2.66 -13.57
CA LEU A 419 -21.47 -3.87 -12.91
C LEU A 419 -22.98 -4.04 -13.16
N LEU A 420 -23.77 -2.98 -13.12
CA LEU A 420 -25.20 -3.04 -13.48
C LEU A 420 -25.40 -3.40 -14.96
N ALA A 421 -24.54 -2.91 -15.85
CA ALA A 421 -24.56 -3.31 -17.26
C ALA A 421 -24.25 -4.81 -17.41
N PHE A 422 -23.32 -5.36 -16.65
CA PHE A 422 -23.08 -6.81 -16.59
C PHE A 422 -24.29 -7.59 -16.06
N ALA A 423 -24.94 -7.10 -15.01
CA ALA A 423 -26.17 -7.70 -14.48
C ALA A 423 -27.30 -7.71 -15.54
N ALA A 424 -27.50 -6.59 -16.23
CA ALA A 424 -28.49 -6.46 -17.29
C ALA A 424 -28.19 -7.38 -18.48
N MET A 425 -26.92 -7.48 -18.91
CA MET A 425 -26.52 -8.41 -19.97
C MET A 425 -26.84 -9.86 -19.61
N GLY A 426 -26.58 -10.26 -18.36
CA GLY A 426 -26.89 -11.61 -17.88
C GLY A 426 -28.39 -11.91 -17.84
N TRP A 427 -29.21 -10.97 -17.36
CA TRP A 427 -30.66 -11.15 -17.30
C TRP A 427 -31.36 -11.10 -18.66
N LEU A 428 -30.98 -10.15 -19.51
CA LEU A 428 -31.54 -9.96 -20.85
C LEU A 428 -30.94 -10.93 -21.88
N GLN A 429 -30.02 -11.80 -21.46
CA GLN A 429 -29.28 -12.75 -22.31
C GLN A 429 -28.63 -12.07 -23.53
N MET A 430 -28.14 -10.84 -23.38
CA MET A 430 -27.50 -10.09 -24.47
C MET A 430 -26.11 -10.67 -24.76
N ARG A 431 -25.91 -11.20 -25.97
CA ARG A 431 -24.65 -11.85 -26.40
C ARG A 431 -23.86 -11.04 -27.43
N SER A 432 -23.80 -9.71 -27.25
CA SER A 432 -23.02 -8.84 -28.15
C SER A 432 -21.55 -8.77 -27.70
N ASN A 433 -20.64 -9.27 -28.54
CA ASN A 433 -19.20 -9.20 -28.28
C ASN A 433 -18.72 -7.76 -28.05
N ALA A 434 -19.23 -6.79 -28.81
CA ALA A 434 -18.86 -5.39 -28.66
C ALA A 434 -19.28 -4.81 -27.30
N LEU A 435 -20.48 -5.18 -26.82
CA LEU A 435 -20.99 -4.73 -25.53
C LEU A 435 -20.16 -5.32 -24.37
N VAL A 436 -19.83 -6.60 -24.43
CA VAL A 436 -19.02 -7.27 -23.41
C VAL A 436 -17.61 -6.67 -23.34
N VAL A 437 -16.99 -6.43 -24.51
CA VAL A 437 -15.69 -5.75 -24.61
C VAL A 437 -15.77 -4.37 -23.97
N ALA A 438 -16.77 -3.56 -24.34
CA ALA A 438 -16.95 -2.21 -23.81
C ALA A 438 -17.16 -2.22 -22.29
N CYS A 439 -18.03 -3.08 -21.77
CA CYS A 439 -18.28 -3.22 -20.33
C CYS A 439 -17.04 -3.71 -19.57
N THR A 440 -16.27 -4.63 -20.13
CA THR A 440 -15.04 -5.16 -19.51
C THR A 440 -13.96 -4.09 -19.43
N VAL A 441 -13.72 -3.37 -20.52
CA VAL A 441 -12.75 -2.27 -20.56
C VAL A 441 -13.19 -1.15 -19.61
N SER A 442 -14.48 -0.79 -19.62
CA SER A 442 -15.06 0.21 -18.73
C SER A 442 -14.89 -0.18 -17.26
N LEU A 443 -15.16 -1.44 -16.91
CA LEU A 443 -14.98 -1.95 -15.55
C LEU A 443 -13.51 -1.90 -15.12
N LEU A 444 -12.57 -2.36 -15.96
CA LEU A 444 -11.14 -2.37 -15.66
C LEU A 444 -10.55 -0.98 -15.50
N VAL A 445 -10.94 -0.02 -16.33
CA VAL A 445 -10.47 1.37 -16.22
C VAL A 445 -11.04 2.03 -14.96
N THR A 446 -12.34 1.85 -14.70
CA THR A 446 -13.01 2.51 -13.56
C THR A 446 -12.55 1.93 -12.23
N ILE A 447 -12.44 0.59 -12.11
CA ILE A 447 -11.96 -0.05 -10.88
C ILE A 447 -10.50 0.31 -10.57
N SER A 448 -9.65 0.42 -11.59
CA SER A 448 -8.25 0.85 -11.42
C SER A 448 -8.17 2.31 -10.97
N GLY A 449 -9.05 3.17 -11.49
CA GLY A 449 -9.13 4.57 -11.05
C GLY A 449 -9.63 4.72 -9.61
N VAL A 450 -10.58 3.88 -9.16
CA VAL A 450 -11.06 3.90 -7.77
C VAL A 450 -9.90 3.66 -6.80
N ILE A 451 -9.11 2.58 -6.96
CA ILE A 451 -7.99 2.31 -6.03
C ILE A 451 -6.88 3.36 -6.12
N ALA A 452 -6.62 3.89 -7.31
CA ALA A 452 -5.61 4.91 -7.53
C ALA A 452 -5.94 6.24 -6.80
N MET A 453 -7.21 6.50 -6.50
CA MET A 453 -7.65 7.69 -5.77
C MET A 453 -8.01 7.42 -4.31
N LEU A 454 -8.55 6.23 -3.99
CA LEU A 454 -9.12 5.91 -2.67
C LEU A 454 -8.13 6.09 -1.52
N ILE A 455 -6.93 5.52 -1.64
CA ILE A 455 -5.93 5.54 -0.56
C ILE A 455 -5.22 6.91 -0.48
N PRO A 456 -4.83 7.55 -1.61
CA PRO A 456 -4.41 8.95 -1.61
C PRO A 456 -5.40 9.90 -0.94
N TYR A 457 -6.69 9.79 -1.28
CA TYR A 457 -7.72 10.63 -0.72
C TYR A 457 -7.84 10.43 0.80
N ALA A 458 -7.77 9.18 1.27
CA ALA A 458 -7.69 8.91 2.71
C ALA A 458 -6.47 9.57 3.37
N ALA A 459 -5.29 9.58 2.71
CA ALA A 459 -4.09 10.25 3.23
C ALA A 459 -4.23 11.78 3.29
N GLU A 460 -5.12 12.40 2.51
CA GLU A 460 -5.36 13.84 2.55
C GLU A 460 -6.39 14.25 3.61
N ILE A 461 -7.38 13.39 3.88
CA ILE A 461 -8.54 13.70 4.75
C ILE A 461 -8.23 13.59 6.24
N TYR A 462 -7.42 12.61 6.62
CA TYR A 462 -7.22 12.31 8.04
C TYR A 462 -6.18 13.24 8.67
N PRO A 463 -6.35 13.60 9.95
CA PRO A 463 -5.44 14.50 10.64
C PRO A 463 -4.12 13.80 10.92
N VAL A 464 -3.04 14.56 11.09
CA VAL A 464 -1.65 14.06 11.19
C VAL A 464 -1.49 12.93 12.23
N HIS A 465 -2.16 13.00 13.37
CA HIS A 465 -2.05 12.01 14.46
C HIS A 465 -2.82 10.70 14.18
N LEU A 466 -3.73 10.67 13.21
CA LEU A 466 -4.50 9.48 12.80
C LEU A 466 -4.30 9.11 11.32
N ARG A 467 -3.51 9.88 10.57
CA ARG A 467 -3.42 9.75 9.11
C ARG A 467 -2.90 8.38 8.70
N GLY A 468 -1.86 7.87 9.36
CA GLY A 468 -1.33 6.54 9.12
C GLY A 468 -2.36 5.44 9.37
N THR A 469 -3.04 5.50 10.51
CA THR A 469 -4.09 4.55 10.91
C THR A 469 -5.28 4.63 9.96
N GLY A 470 -5.72 5.83 9.59
CA GLY A 470 -6.84 6.08 8.69
C GLY A 470 -6.58 5.53 7.29
N SER A 471 -5.50 5.95 6.65
CA SER A 471 -5.09 5.41 5.35
C SER A 471 -4.85 3.91 5.40
N GLY A 472 -4.26 3.39 6.48
CA GLY A 472 -4.05 1.96 6.70
C GLY A 472 -5.36 1.17 6.81
N VAL A 473 -6.36 1.67 7.53
CA VAL A 473 -7.68 1.04 7.67
C VAL A 473 -8.45 1.05 6.34
N ILE A 474 -8.39 2.14 5.58
CA ILE A 474 -8.99 2.21 4.23
C ILE A 474 -8.26 1.27 3.25
N ALA A 475 -6.93 1.19 3.32
CA ALA A 475 -6.17 0.22 2.53
C ALA A 475 -6.54 -1.23 2.91
N ALA A 476 -6.71 -1.51 4.21
CA ALA A 476 -7.10 -2.82 4.72
C ALA A 476 -8.48 -3.25 4.21
N SER A 477 -9.46 -2.33 4.16
CA SER A 477 -10.81 -2.65 3.68
C SER A 477 -10.82 -3.12 2.23
N SER A 478 -9.93 -2.57 1.39
CA SER A 478 -9.73 -3.01 0.01
C SER A 478 -9.30 -4.47 -0.12
N LYS A 479 -8.49 -4.95 0.83
CA LYS A 479 -8.01 -6.35 0.85
C LYS A 479 -8.98 -7.27 1.57
N ALA A 480 -9.64 -6.79 2.62
CA ALA A 480 -10.72 -7.51 3.29
C ALA A 480 -11.87 -7.83 2.33
N GLY A 481 -12.25 -6.89 1.45
CA GLY A 481 -13.21 -7.14 0.38
C GLY A 481 -12.78 -8.26 -0.57
N GLY A 482 -11.49 -8.39 -0.84
CA GLY A 482 -10.95 -9.47 -1.66
C GLY A 482 -10.96 -10.84 -0.97
N ILE A 483 -10.70 -10.88 0.33
CA ILE A 483 -10.86 -12.10 1.16
C ILE A 483 -12.32 -12.55 1.16
N LEU A 484 -13.25 -11.62 1.37
CA LEU A 484 -14.69 -11.88 1.28
C LEU A 484 -15.07 -12.38 -0.12
N GLY A 485 -14.54 -11.76 -1.17
CA GLY A 485 -14.74 -12.20 -2.55
C GLY A 485 -14.24 -13.60 -2.80
N ALA A 486 -13.02 -13.93 -2.39
CA ALA A 486 -12.49 -15.29 -2.52
C ALA A 486 -13.40 -16.31 -1.79
N GLY A 487 -13.85 -16.00 -0.57
CA GLY A 487 -14.78 -16.84 0.19
C GLY A 487 -16.13 -17.04 -0.51
N LEU A 488 -16.75 -15.97 -1.01
CA LEU A 488 -18.01 -16.03 -1.76
C LEU A 488 -17.85 -16.81 -3.08
N GLY A 489 -16.69 -16.72 -3.73
CA GLY A 489 -16.36 -17.50 -4.91
C GLY A 489 -16.30 -19.00 -4.64
N VAL A 490 -15.70 -19.41 -3.51
CA VAL A 490 -15.67 -20.82 -3.09
C VAL A 490 -17.08 -21.34 -2.78
N MET A 491 -17.95 -20.50 -2.24
CA MET A 491 -19.37 -20.85 -2.01
C MET A 491 -20.20 -20.93 -3.32
N GLY A 492 -19.59 -20.70 -4.49
CA GLY A 492 -20.25 -20.77 -5.78
C GLY A 492 -21.06 -19.51 -6.15
N PHE A 493 -20.98 -18.44 -5.36
CA PHE A 493 -21.77 -17.23 -5.59
C PHE A 493 -21.46 -16.60 -6.96
N PHE A 494 -20.17 -16.64 -7.36
CA PHE A 494 -19.72 -16.12 -8.65
C PHE A 494 -20.15 -16.93 -9.88
N GLY A 495 -20.75 -18.11 -9.69
CA GLY A 495 -21.38 -18.87 -10.77
C GLY A 495 -22.70 -18.25 -11.26
N HIS A 496 -23.32 -17.37 -10.46
CA HIS A 496 -24.49 -16.59 -10.88
C HIS A 496 -24.03 -15.22 -11.42
N PHE A 497 -23.69 -15.15 -12.70
CA PHE A 497 -23.08 -13.96 -13.31
C PHE A 497 -23.81 -12.64 -13.02
N ALA A 498 -25.12 -12.57 -13.29
CA ALA A 498 -25.91 -11.36 -13.09
C ALA A 498 -26.06 -10.98 -11.60
N LEU A 499 -26.32 -11.97 -10.75
CA LEU A 499 -26.49 -11.78 -9.30
C LEU A 499 -25.18 -11.30 -8.65
N SER A 500 -24.05 -11.83 -9.13
CA SER A 500 -22.72 -11.45 -8.69
C SER A 500 -22.41 -9.99 -8.98
N ALA A 501 -22.71 -9.54 -10.21
CA ALA A 501 -22.51 -8.16 -10.59
C ALA A 501 -23.40 -7.23 -9.76
N LEU A 502 -24.66 -7.63 -9.51
CA LEU A 502 -25.60 -6.87 -8.67
C LEU A 502 -25.15 -6.77 -7.21
N LEU A 503 -24.69 -7.88 -6.61
CA LEU A 503 -24.22 -7.91 -5.21
C LEU A 503 -23.11 -6.90 -4.96
N ILE A 504 -22.28 -6.62 -5.97
CA ILE A 504 -21.15 -5.69 -5.88
C ILE A 504 -21.56 -4.26 -6.27
N ALA A 505 -22.48 -4.12 -7.22
CA ALA A 505 -23.02 -2.81 -7.59
C ALA A 505 -23.71 -2.11 -6.40
N VAL A 506 -24.45 -2.85 -5.57
CA VAL A 506 -25.16 -2.31 -4.41
C VAL A 506 -24.23 -1.62 -3.39
N PRO A 507 -23.18 -2.26 -2.84
CA PRO A 507 -22.25 -1.60 -1.92
C PRO A 507 -21.44 -0.49 -2.60
N MET A 508 -21.19 -0.58 -3.92
CA MET A 508 -20.54 0.51 -4.67
C MET A 508 -21.44 1.77 -4.76
N LEU A 509 -22.75 1.59 -5.00
CA LEU A 509 -23.74 2.67 -4.94
C LEU A 509 -23.93 3.22 -3.53
N ALA A 510 -23.93 2.34 -2.51
CA ALA A 510 -23.99 2.75 -1.12
C ALA A 510 -22.77 3.61 -0.74
N ALA A 511 -21.56 3.20 -1.17
CA ALA A 511 -20.35 4.00 -0.99
C ALA A 511 -20.45 5.36 -1.67
N CYS A 512 -20.97 5.42 -2.90
CA CYS A 512 -21.24 6.67 -3.62
C CYS A 512 -22.19 7.58 -2.82
N ALA A 513 -23.32 7.05 -2.33
CA ALA A 513 -24.28 7.82 -1.55
C ALA A 513 -23.71 8.32 -0.21
N LEU A 514 -22.93 7.50 0.49
CA LEU A 514 -22.27 7.89 1.74
C LEU A 514 -21.23 8.99 1.51
N LEU A 515 -20.42 8.86 0.46
CA LEU A 515 -19.41 9.85 0.09
C LEU A 515 -20.05 11.16 -0.39
N LEU A 516 -21.14 11.12 -1.16
CA LEU A 516 -21.89 12.33 -1.55
C LEU A 516 -22.45 13.10 -0.36
N ARG A 517 -22.77 12.41 0.75
CA ARG A 517 -23.29 13.05 1.97
C ARG A 517 -22.21 13.62 2.88
N SER A 518 -20.99 13.09 2.84
CA SER A 518 -19.95 13.35 3.86
C SER A 518 -18.58 13.72 3.30
N GLY A 519 -18.43 13.74 1.98
CA GLY A 519 -17.17 13.96 1.30
C GLY A 519 -16.75 15.42 1.26
N VAL A 520 -15.43 15.62 1.30
CA VAL A 520 -14.82 16.96 1.35
C VAL A 520 -13.84 17.11 0.18
N GLU A 521 -13.86 18.28 -0.45
CA GLU A 521 -12.89 18.59 -1.51
C GLU A 521 -11.50 18.82 -0.91
N THR A 522 -10.50 18.07 -1.41
CA THR A 522 -9.10 18.17 -0.97
C THR A 522 -8.20 18.86 -1.99
N ARG A 523 -8.68 19.08 -3.22
CA ARG A 523 -7.88 19.62 -4.34
C ARG A 523 -7.31 21.00 -4.03
N GLY A 524 -5.99 21.09 -3.98
CA GLY A 524 -5.26 22.35 -3.81
C GLY A 524 -5.46 23.00 -2.44
N ARG A 525 -6.14 22.32 -1.50
CA ARG A 525 -6.31 22.78 -0.13
C ARG A 525 -5.19 22.25 0.75
N ARG A 526 -4.77 23.07 1.71
CA ARG A 526 -3.83 22.65 2.74
C ARG A 526 -4.46 21.59 3.64
N LEU A 527 -3.66 20.75 4.27
CA LEU A 527 -4.20 19.68 5.13
C LEU A 527 -4.98 20.26 6.31
N GLU A 528 -4.50 21.37 6.84
CA GLU A 528 -5.10 22.06 7.98
C GLU A 528 -6.43 22.73 7.60
N GLU A 529 -6.57 23.23 6.37
CA GLU A 529 -7.82 23.77 5.83
C GLU A 529 -8.89 22.68 5.64
N ILE A 530 -8.47 21.48 5.25
CA ILE A 530 -9.37 20.33 5.13
C ILE A 530 -9.92 19.95 6.51
N GLU A 531 -9.07 19.95 7.54
CA GLU A 531 -9.49 19.66 8.91
C GLU A 531 -10.47 20.70 9.48
N GLN A 532 -10.26 21.98 9.18
CA GLN A 532 -11.18 23.06 9.57
C GLN A 532 -12.54 22.91 8.88
N ALA A 533 -12.54 22.65 7.56
CA ALA A 533 -13.77 22.42 6.81
C ALA A 533 -14.54 21.16 7.24
N MET A 534 -13.91 20.24 7.99
CA MET A 534 -14.55 19.07 8.60
C MET A 534 -15.03 19.30 10.03
N ALA A 535 -14.63 20.42 10.65
CA ALA A 535 -15.04 20.80 11.99
C ALA A 535 -16.28 21.73 11.98
N GLU A 536 -16.48 22.47 10.88
CA GLU A 536 -17.69 23.23 10.55
C GLU A 536 -18.83 22.31 10.07
#